data_AF-A0A3B8R8Q0-F1
#
_entry.id   AF-A0A3B8R8Q0-F1
#
_cell.length_a   1.000
_cell.length_b   1.000
_cell.length_c   1.000
_cell.angle_alpha   90.00
_cell.angle_beta   90.00
_cell.angle_gamma   90.00
#
_symmetry.space_group_name_H-M   'P 1'
#
loop_
_entity.id
_entity.type
_entity.pdbx_description
1 polymer ?
#
loop_
_entity_poly.entity_id
_entity_poly.type
_entity_poly.pdbx_seq_one_letter_code
_entity_poly.pdbx_strand_id
1 'polypeptide(L)'
;VGYCFGGLLAWLAACQLQKVACAVSYYGGGVASEMSQTPSVPIMFHFAAEDAHISMDDVAVVEKAQPDAPLFLYEADHGFNCNHRASYNEPAAVLALSRTHEFFNAHLG
;
A
#
# COMPACT_ATOMS: atom_id res chain seq x y z
N VAL A 1 -1.04 3.17 8.61
CA VAL A 1 0.01 2.72 7.66
C VAL A 1 0.47 1.34 8.06
N GLY A 2 0.75 0.46 7.09
CA GLY A 2 1.34 -0.85 7.37
C GLY A 2 2.14 -1.39 6.18
N TYR A 3 3.09 -2.28 6.49
CA TYR A 3 4.08 -2.81 5.54
C TYR A 3 4.03 -4.34 5.49
N CYS A 4 4.17 -4.95 4.31
CA CYS A 4 4.11 -6.40 4.12
C CYS A 4 2.78 -6.96 4.68
N PHE A 5 2.81 -7.87 5.65
CA PHE A 5 1.60 -8.31 6.35
C PHE A 5 0.80 -7.14 6.95
N GLY A 6 1.49 -6.11 7.44
CA GLY A 6 0.85 -4.88 7.89
C GLY A 6 0.12 -4.12 6.78
N GLY A 7 0.51 -4.28 5.51
CA GLY A 7 -0.20 -3.70 4.37
C GLY A 7 -1.58 -4.33 4.16
N LEU A 8 -1.68 -5.66 4.32
CA LEU A 8 -2.98 -6.34 4.37
C LEU A 8 -3.81 -5.86 5.55
N LEU A 9 -3.22 -5.76 6.74
CA LEU A 9 -3.92 -5.25 7.91
C LEU A 9 -4.38 -3.78 7.73
N ALA A 10 -3.61 -2.96 7.01
CA ALA A 10 -4.01 -1.60 6.68
C ALA A 10 -5.23 -1.55 5.75
N TRP A 11 -5.29 -2.44 4.74
CA TRP A 11 -6.48 -2.63 3.90
C TRP A 11 -7.70 -3.07 4.72
N LEU A 12 -7.56 -4.14 5.50
CA LEU A 12 -8.65 -4.65 6.34
C LEU A 12 -9.13 -3.60 7.35
N ALA A 13 -8.20 -2.84 7.95
CA ALA A 13 -8.54 -1.74 8.84
C ALA A 13 -9.32 -0.64 8.12
N ALA A 14 -8.97 -0.32 6.87
CA ALA A 14 -9.70 0.67 6.08
C ALA A 14 -11.15 0.22 5.80
N CYS A 15 -11.36 -1.08 5.58
CA CYS A 15 -12.68 -1.65 5.37
C CYS A 15 -13.52 -1.74 6.66
N GLN A 16 -12.89 -2.06 7.79
CA GLN A 16 -13.61 -2.53 8.99
C GLN A 16 -13.66 -1.51 10.13
N LEU A 17 -12.75 -0.52 10.18
CA LEU A 17 -12.64 0.40 11.31
C LEU A 17 -13.11 1.81 10.94
N GLN A 18 -14.12 2.32 11.66
CA GLN A 18 -14.67 3.67 11.44
C GLN A 18 -13.92 4.79 12.19
N LYS A 19 -12.92 4.46 13.01
CA LYS A 19 -12.15 5.43 13.81
C LYS A 19 -10.75 5.74 13.25
N VAL A 20 -10.45 5.24 12.07
CA VAL A 20 -9.20 5.54 11.35
C VAL A 20 -9.51 6.61 10.31
N ALA A 21 -8.71 7.67 10.21
CA ALA A 21 -8.97 8.75 9.26
C ALA A 21 -8.62 8.37 7.81
N CYS A 22 -7.55 7.60 7.62
CA CYS A 22 -7.13 7.05 6.33
C CYS A 22 -6.13 5.90 6.55
N ALA A 23 -5.90 5.08 5.53
CA ALA A 23 -4.99 3.95 5.56
C ALA A 23 -3.97 3.99 4.41
N VAL A 24 -2.80 3.38 4.64
CA VAL A 24 -1.76 3.24 3.60
C VAL A 24 -1.19 1.84 3.68
N SER A 25 -1.23 1.13 2.56
CA SER A 25 -0.73 -0.24 2.40
C SER A 25 0.55 -0.23 1.57
N TYR A 26 1.64 -0.74 2.15
CA TYR A 26 2.91 -0.98 1.46
C TYR A 26 3.08 -2.48 1.21
N TYR A 27 3.17 -2.86 -0.07
CA TYR A 27 3.40 -4.21 -0.58
C TYR A 27 2.62 -5.26 0.25
N GLY A 28 1.31 -5.02 0.38
CA GLY A 28 0.40 -5.82 1.17
C GLY A 28 0.06 -7.14 0.49
N GLY A 29 0.79 -8.20 0.83
CA GLY A 29 0.48 -9.55 0.35
C GLY A 29 -0.94 -9.98 0.77
N GLY A 30 -1.70 -10.57 -0.16
CA GLY A 30 -3.09 -11.00 0.09
C GLY A 30 -4.14 -9.89 0.02
N VAL A 31 -3.78 -8.65 -0.32
CA VAL A 31 -4.77 -7.58 -0.52
C VAL A 31 -5.69 -7.92 -1.71
N ALA A 32 -5.15 -8.44 -2.81
CA ALA A 32 -5.93 -8.82 -4.00
C ALA A 32 -7.03 -9.85 -3.71
N SER A 33 -6.83 -10.76 -2.76
CA SER A 33 -7.84 -11.76 -2.36
C SER A 33 -8.98 -11.18 -1.52
N GLU A 34 -8.84 -9.95 -1.01
CA GLU A 34 -9.80 -9.29 -0.13
C GLU A 34 -10.58 -8.17 -0.83
N MET A 35 -10.54 -8.11 -2.18
CA MET A 35 -11.20 -7.08 -2.98
C MET A 35 -12.74 -7.17 -3.02
N SER A 36 -13.33 -8.17 -2.34
CA SER A 36 -14.77 -8.20 -2.07
C SER A 36 -15.19 -7.19 -0.99
N GLN A 37 -14.24 -6.69 -0.19
CA GLN A 37 -14.47 -5.65 0.79
C GLN A 37 -14.38 -4.26 0.15
N THR A 38 -15.07 -3.28 0.74
CA THR A 38 -15.03 -1.88 0.32
C THR A 38 -14.42 -1.05 1.44
N PRO A 39 -13.45 -0.16 1.15
CA PRO A 39 -12.87 0.69 2.19
C PRO A 39 -13.92 1.70 2.67
N SER A 40 -14.02 1.88 3.97
CA SER A 40 -14.89 2.88 4.61
C SER A 40 -14.21 4.24 4.79
N VAL A 41 -12.89 4.28 4.57
CA VAL A 41 -12.01 5.45 4.75
C VAL A 41 -11.02 5.51 3.58
N PRO A 42 -10.47 6.69 3.24
CA PRO A 42 -9.48 6.81 2.17
C PRO A 42 -8.30 5.85 2.34
N ILE A 43 -7.85 5.26 1.24
CA ILE A 43 -6.70 4.34 1.22
C ILE A 43 -5.76 4.63 0.05
N MET A 44 -4.46 4.43 0.28
CA MET A 44 -3.39 4.49 -0.72
C MET A 44 -2.58 3.19 -0.71
N PHE A 45 -2.09 2.78 -1.88
CA PHE A 45 -1.29 1.57 -2.08
C PHE A 45 0.09 1.89 -2.68
N HIS A 46 1.11 1.21 -2.18
CA HIS A 46 2.48 1.22 -2.72
C HIS A 46 2.90 -0.22 -3.01
N PHE A 47 3.18 -0.56 -4.27
CA PHE A 47 3.63 -1.89 -4.70
C PHE A 47 5.03 -1.84 -5.34
N ALA A 48 5.74 -2.96 -5.30
CA ALA A 48 7.07 -3.12 -5.89
C ALA A 48 6.95 -3.93 -7.19
N ALA A 49 7.54 -3.44 -8.28
CA ALA A 49 7.49 -4.08 -9.60
C ALA A 49 8.29 -5.39 -9.66
N GLU A 50 9.33 -5.51 -8.84
CA GLU A 50 10.21 -6.68 -8.78
C GLU A 50 9.81 -7.64 -7.63
N ASP A 51 8.67 -7.41 -6.98
CA ASP A 51 8.21 -8.20 -5.83
C ASP A 51 7.92 -9.65 -6.23
N ALA A 52 8.73 -10.59 -5.73
CA ALA A 52 8.54 -12.02 -6.00
C ALA A 52 7.32 -12.63 -5.27
N HIS A 53 6.72 -11.93 -4.31
CA HIS A 53 5.62 -12.42 -3.49
C HIS A 53 4.25 -11.90 -3.95
N ILE A 54 4.22 -10.80 -4.69
CA ILE A 54 2.99 -10.13 -5.14
C ILE A 54 3.09 -9.97 -6.65
N SER A 55 2.26 -10.71 -7.39
CA SER A 55 2.30 -10.69 -8.85
C SER A 55 1.73 -9.39 -9.42
N MET A 56 2.13 -9.01 -10.63
CA MET A 56 1.52 -7.87 -11.34
C MET A 56 0.04 -8.10 -11.65
N ASP A 57 -0.40 -9.35 -11.76
CA ASP A 57 -1.82 -9.70 -11.88
C ASP A 57 -2.59 -9.35 -10.60
N ASP A 58 -2.00 -9.61 -9.42
CA ASP A 58 -2.59 -9.20 -8.14
C ASP A 58 -2.65 -7.67 -8.02
N VAL A 59 -1.60 -6.96 -8.44
CA VAL A 59 -1.59 -5.48 -8.47
C VAL A 59 -2.71 -4.96 -9.38
N ALA A 60 -2.89 -5.54 -10.57
CA ALA A 60 -3.94 -5.16 -11.51
C ALA A 60 -5.35 -5.45 -10.96
N VAL A 61 -5.53 -6.53 -10.19
CA VAL A 61 -6.78 -6.82 -9.48
C VAL A 61 -7.10 -5.70 -8.48
N VAL A 62 -6.11 -5.25 -7.70
CA VAL A 62 -6.29 -4.15 -6.73
C VAL A 62 -6.60 -2.84 -7.44
N GLU A 63 -5.84 -2.48 -8.48
CA GLU A 63 -6.06 -1.26 -9.26
C GLU A 63 -7.47 -1.21 -9.87
N LYS A 64 -7.93 -2.33 -10.43
CA LYS A 64 -9.28 -2.43 -11.00
C LYS A 64 -10.38 -2.34 -9.95
N ALA A 65 -10.17 -2.93 -8.77
CA ALA A 65 -11.15 -2.94 -7.70
C ALA A 65 -11.21 -1.62 -6.93
N GLN A 66 -10.11 -0.86 -6.90
CA GLN A 66 -9.98 0.41 -6.20
C GLN A 66 -9.56 1.55 -7.15
N PRO A 67 -10.37 1.87 -8.17
CA PRO A 67 -9.98 2.83 -9.22
C PRO A 67 -9.79 4.26 -8.70
N ASP A 68 -10.41 4.62 -7.57
CA ASP A 68 -10.32 5.94 -6.96
C ASP A 68 -9.19 6.04 -5.91
N ALA A 69 -8.56 4.91 -5.55
CA ALA A 69 -7.48 4.88 -4.57
C ALA A 69 -6.13 5.13 -5.27
N PRO A 70 -5.29 6.05 -4.76
CA PRO A 70 -3.94 6.21 -5.30
C PRO A 70 -3.15 4.91 -5.15
N LEU A 71 -2.69 4.37 -6.27
CA LEU A 71 -1.84 3.19 -6.33
C LEU A 71 -0.55 3.54 -7.06
N PHE A 72 0.59 3.25 -6.44
CA PHE A 72 1.90 3.54 -7.00
C PHE A 72 2.73 2.27 -7.12
N LEU A 73 3.36 2.08 -8.27
CA LEU A 73 4.33 1.03 -8.52
C LEU A 73 5.75 1.62 -8.53
N TYR A 74 6.70 0.90 -7.94
CA TYR A 74 8.11 1.30 -7.86
C TYR A 74 9.01 0.23 -8.47
N GLU A 75 10.01 0.63 -9.26
CA GLU A 75 11.13 -0.23 -9.73
C GLU A 75 12.03 -0.59 -8.54
N ALA A 76 11.54 -1.50 -7.71
CA ALA A 76 12.14 -1.96 -6.47
C ALA A 76 11.56 -3.34 -6.09
N ASP A 77 12.19 -3.98 -5.11
CA ASP A 77 11.79 -5.29 -4.58
C ASP A 77 10.99 -5.13 -3.28
N HIS A 78 10.35 -6.22 -2.83
CA HIS A 78 9.61 -6.30 -1.59
C HIS A 78 10.43 -5.79 -0.39
N GLY A 79 9.81 -4.97 0.44
CA GLY A 79 10.48 -4.40 1.60
C GLY A 79 11.44 -3.26 1.29
N PHE A 80 11.30 -2.60 0.13
CA PHE A 80 12.18 -1.52 -0.32
C PHE A 80 12.34 -0.35 0.66
N ASN A 81 11.43 -0.19 1.63
CA ASN A 81 11.54 0.82 2.69
C ASN A 81 12.49 0.43 3.85
N CYS A 82 12.93 -0.83 3.95
CA CYS A 82 13.70 -1.31 5.09
C CYS A 82 15.21 -1.20 4.84
N ASN A 83 15.84 -0.14 5.37
CA ASN A 83 17.28 0.14 5.23
C ASN A 83 18.23 -0.88 5.87
N HIS A 84 17.70 -1.92 6.53
CA HIS A 84 18.48 -3.06 7.05
C HIS A 84 18.47 -4.27 6.10
N ARG A 85 17.76 -4.20 4.97
CA ARG A 85 17.65 -5.29 3.98
C ARG A 85 18.42 -4.94 2.71
N ALA A 86 18.85 -5.98 2.00
CA ALA A 86 19.45 -5.84 0.67
C ALA A 86 18.48 -5.27 -0.37
N SER A 87 17.16 -5.46 -0.17
CA SER A 87 16.13 -4.89 -1.04
C SER A 87 15.87 -3.40 -0.81
N TYR A 88 16.57 -2.75 0.13
CA TYR A 88 16.42 -1.32 0.37
C TYR A 88 16.69 -0.52 -0.91
N ASN A 89 15.72 0.28 -1.32
CA ASN A 89 15.82 1.18 -2.46
C ASN A 89 15.48 2.59 -1.95
N GLU A 90 16.51 3.39 -1.68
CA GLU A 90 16.35 4.73 -1.12
C GLU A 90 15.46 5.64 -1.98
N PRO A 91 15.62 5.73 -3.32
CA PRO A 91 14.73 6.52 -4.16
C PRO A 91 13.25 6.14 -4.02
N ALA A 92 12.94 4.84 -4.09
CA ALA A 92 11.56 4.35 -3.93
C ALA A 92 11.05 4.60 -2.51
N ALA A 93 11.88 4.35 -1.49
CA ALA A 93 11.52 4.54 -0.08
C ALA A 93 11.18 6.00 0.23
N VAL A 94 12.01 6.94 -0.22
CA VAL A 94 11.83 8.38 -0.03
C VAL A 94 10.58 8.87 -0.76
N LEU A 95 10.40 8.48 -2.03
CA LEU A 95 9.24 8.89 -2.81
C LEU A 95 7.92 8.36 -2.23
N ALA A 96 7.88 7.07 -1.86
CA ALA A 96 6.70 6.47 -1.26
C ALA A 96 6.38 7.08 0.10
N LEU A 97 7.39 7.46 0.89
CA LEU A 97 7.21 8.15 2.16
C LEU A 97 6.66 9.57 1.96
N SER A 98 7.17 10.33 0.98
CA SER A 98 6.64 11.67 0.65
C SER A 98 5.15 11.63 0.30
N ARG A 99 4.75 10.72 -0.58
CA ARG A 99 3.34 10.52 -0.97
C ARG A 99 2.45 10.17 0.23
N THR A 100 2.96 9.34 1.14
CA THR A 100 2.25 9.02 2.38
C THR A 100 2.10 10.22 3.30
N HIS A 101 3.12 11.07 3.43
CA HIS A 101 3.00 12.31 4.18
C HIS A 101 1.99 13.28 3.53
N GLU A 102 2.01 13.44 2.22
CA GLU A 102 1.03 14.24 1.48
C GLU A 102 -0.40 13.74 1.69
N PHE A 103 -0.59 12.42 1.63
CA PHE A 103 -1.87 11.78 1.89
C PHE A 103 -2.35 12.01 3.33
N PHE A 104 -1.46 11.89 4.30
CA PHE A 104 -1.78 12.19 5.70
C PHE A 104 -2.12 13.67 5.91
N ASN A 105 -1.39 14.59 5.30
CA ASN A 105 -1.70 16.02 5.37
C ASN A 105 -3.10 16.32 4.80
N ALA A 106 -3.53 15.59 3.76
CA ALA A 106 -4.85 15.76 3.17
C ALA A 106 -6.00 15.18 4.03
N HIS A 107 -5.72 14.27 4.96
CA HIS A 107 -6.74 13.48 5.66
C HIS A 107 -6.71 13.54 7.19
N LEU A 108 -5.63 14.05 7.82
CA LEU A 108 -5.48 14.04 9.28
C LEU A 108 -5.90 15.32 10.01
N GLY A 109 -6.24 16.40 9.30
CA GLY A 109 -6.75 17.65 9.89
C GLY A 109 -5.69 18.56 10.48
#